data_AF-A0A924L066-F1
#
_entry.id   AF-A0A924L066-F1
#
_cell.length_a   1.000
_cell.length_b   1.000
_cell.length_c   1.000
_cell.angle_alpha   90.00
_cell.angle_beta   90.00
_cell.angle_gamma   90.00
#
_symmetry.space_group_name_H-M   'P 1'
#
loop_
_entity.id
_entity.type
_entity.pdbx_description
1 polymer ?
#
loop_
_entity_poly.entity_id
_entity_poly.type
_entity_poly.pdbx_seq_one_letter_code
_entity_poly.pdbx_strand_id
1 'polypeptide(L)'
;MKKITLLFFVVLVSCRTLAQNDWKIAGDKIVTPWAEKVDPAKPLQEYPRPQMVRTNWLNLNGFWQYNILPKTQQTIPASFAGKIVVPFAVESALSGVGKTVGKDSVLWYQKSIVLPANFKNNKVLLQFGAVDWQCDVYINGTHVGQHQGGYDPFSFDITNAITKKGSQQISIRVWDPTDEGPQPRGKQIRNPNGIWYTPVTGIWQTVWLEAVPKTYISSTKQTPDLDKQSLQVEANVESMQAGDEIMVSAFKGSEKIAEQKLQSGSTATVLIANPQLWSPNSPFLYDLTITLMRNGKKIDEVKSYFAMRKISMKADKNGIQRMLLNNEFVFQFGPLDQGWWPDGLYTAPTDEALKFDIKKTKEMGFNLIRKHTKTESARWYNYCDKLGMLVWQDMPTGDLGNEWENRPGVYGRATDKDRTPESEKIYRTEWNEIMQDLHNFPCIVVWVPFNEAWGQFKTKEIVEWTMQKDPSRLVNTASGGNFVDVGPIIDLHNYPEPLMPDPELFGTKRILVLGEFGGLGLPVEGHTWQTKNNWGYQSFKNNDALLTRYTELINNIPALIEKGLSAAVYTQTTDVEGEINGFITYDRKVIKMPVDKLRALNTRLTHAEN
;
A
#
# COMPACT_ATOMS: atom_id res chain seq x y z
N MET A 1 -45.14 76.40 0.32
CA MET A 1 -45.49 75.46 1.40
C MET A 1 -45.06 74.06 1.01
N LYS A 2 -44.10 73.49 1.75
CA LYS A 2 -43.55 72.13 1.56
C LYS A 2 -44.59 71.09 1.98
N LYS A 3 -44.76 70.01 1.20
CA LYS A 3 -45.27 68.73 1.72
C LYS A 3 -44.24 67.64 1.40
N ILE A 4 -43.82 67.00 2.47
CA ILE A 4 -42.83 65.93 2.56
C ILE A 4 -43.61 64.62 2.39
N THR A 5 -43.17 63.75 1.48
CA THR A 5 -43.66 62.38 1.37
C THR A 5 -42.56 61.44 1.88
N LEU A 6 -42.92 60.66 2.90
CA LEU A 6 -42.08 59.74 3.65
C LEU A 6 -41.78 58.49 2.81
N LEU A 7 -40.50 58.14 2.63
CA LEU A 7 -40.08 56.88 1.99
C LEU A 7 -39.76 55.85 3.08
N PHE A 8 -40.46 54.71 3.07
CA PHE A 8 -40.18 53.57 3.95
C PHE A 8 -38.95 52.80 3.43
N PHE A 9 -37.91 52.70 4.25
CA PHE A 9 -36.76 51.81 4.03
C PHE A 9 -37.05 50.45 4.67
N VAL A 10 -37.17 49.40 3.86
CA VAL A 10 -37.20 48.00 4.33
C VAL A 10 -35.75 47.51 4.36
N VAL A 11 -35.21 47.32 5.56
CA VAL A 11 -33.91 46.68 5.78
C VAL A 11 -34.12 45.17 5.79
N LEU A 12 -33.76 44.51 4.69
CA LEU A 12 -33.61 43.05 4.64
C LEU A 12 -32.27 42.68 5.28
N VAL A 13 -32.29 42.30 6.55
CA VAL A 13 -31.14 41.67 7.22
C VAL A 13 -31.00 40.25 6.69
N SER A 14 -30.07 40.06 5.73
CA SER A 14 -29.61 38.73 5.35
C SER A 14 -28.75 38.15 6.46
N CYS A 15 -29.34 37.32 7.30
CA CYS A 15 -28.61 36.51 8.28
C CYS A 15 -27.85 35.42 7.52
N ARG A 16 -26.58 35.68 7.16
CA ARG A 16 -25.64 34.62 6.79
C ARG A 16 -25.10 34.02 8.09
N THR A 17 -25.66 32.90 8.52
CA THR A 17 -25.01 32.08 9.54
C THR A 17 -23.79 31.41 8.90
N LEU A 18 -22.62 32.01 9.13
CA LEU A 18 -21.32 31.36 9.04
C LEU A 18 -21.29 30.24 10.08
N ALA A 19 -21.52 29.00 9.66
CA ALA A 19 -21.02 27.82 10.36
C ALA A 19 -19.85 27.26 9.53
N GLN A 20 -18.79 28.06 9.46
CA GLN A 20 -17.51 27.62 8.94
C GLN A 20 -16.85 26.84 10.08
N ASN A 21 -17.06 25.52 10.13
CA ASN A 21 -16.14 24.68 10.92
C ASN A 21 -14.78 24.79 10.23
N ASP A 22 -13.94 25.69 10.73
CA ASP A 22 -12.55 25.78 10.35
C ASP A 22 -11.90 24.46 10.74
N TRP A 23 -11.48 23.69 9.73
CA TRP A 23 -10.73 22.47 9.94
C TRP A 23 -9.47 22.78 10.74
N LYS A 24 -9.15 21.88 11.65
CA LYS A 24 -7.89 21.86 12.38
C LYS A 24 -7.45 20.41 12.55
N ILE A 25 -6.15 20.22 12.67
CA ILE A 25 -5.57 18.95 13.07
C ILE A 25 -6.18 18.55 14.43
N ALA A 26 -6.73 17.34 14.52
CA ALA A 26 -7.35 16.83 15.74
C ALA A 26 -6.31 16.31 16.74
N GLY A 27 -6.60 16.44 18.03
CA GLY A 27 -5.70 16.01 19.10
C GLY A 27 -4.51 16.95 19.34
N ASP A 28 -3.59 16.49 20.18
CA ASP A 28 -2.41 17.21 20.67
C ASP A 28 -1.10 16.42 20.48
N LYS A 29 -1.17 15.35 19.67
CA LYS A 29 -0.03 14.47 19.39
C LYS A 29 0.97 15.12 18.43
N ILE A 30 2.18 14.56 18.39
CA ILE A 30 3.22 14.96 17.44
C ILE A 30 2.71 14.83 16.00
N VAL A 31 3.19 15.71 15.12
CA VAL A 31 2.85 15.69 13.68
C VAL A 31 4.10 15.87 12.85
N THR A 32 4.06 15.35 11.63
CA THR A 32 5.14 15.49 10.66
C THR A 32 5.22 16.91 10.11
N PRO A 33 6.37 17.33 9.55
CA PRO A 33 6.52 18.60 8.85
C PRO A 33 5.57 18.80 7.66
N TRP A 34 4.95 17.73 7.13
CA TRP A 34 4.03 17.82 5.99
C TRP A 34 2.58 18.03 6.41
N ALA A 35 2.21 17.75 7.67
CA ALA A 35 0.85 17.96 8.15
C ALA A 35 0.39 19.42 7.97
N GLU A 36 1.29 20.37 8.24
CA GLU A 36 1.04 21.81 8.09
C GLU A 36 0.91 22.25 6.61
N LYS A 37 1.40 21.45 5.67
CA LYS A 37 1.33 21.72 4.23
C LYS A 37 0.06 21.17 3.58
N VAL A 38 -0.75 20.42 4.31
CA VAL A 38 -1.99 19.85 3.79
C VAL A 38 -2.99 20.96 3.50
N ASP A 39 -3.44 21.06 2.25
CA ASP A 39 -4.66 21.81 1.91
C ASP A 39 -5.87 20.88 2.17
N PRO A 40 -6.66 21.11 3.24
CA PRO A 40 -7.80 20.24 3.57
C PRO A 40 -8.93 20.30 2.54
N ALA A 41 -8.96 21.30 1.65
CA ALA A 41 -9.91 21.34 0.55
C ALA A 41 -9.48 20.49 -0.64
N LYS A 42 -8.17 20.25 -0.81
CA LYS A 42 -7.57 19.58 -1.97
C LYS A 42 -6.32 18.78 -1.58
N PRO A 43 -6.40 17.82 -0.63
CA PRO A 43 -5.24 17.00 -0.30
C PRO A 43 -4.99 15.99 -1.42
N LEU A 44 -3.72 15.58 -1.61
CA LEU A 44 -3.29 14.49 -2.49
C LEU A 44 -3.93 14.57 -3.89
N GLN A 45 -3.56 15.61 -4.65
CA GLN A 45 -4.16 15.92 -5.97
C GLN A 45 -3.56 15.14 -7.13
N GLU A 46 -2.60 14.27 -6.85
CA GLU A 46 -1.95 13.44 -7.86
C GLU A 46 -2.90 12.33 -8.34
N TYR A 47 -2.77 11.94 -9.61
CA TYR A 47 -3.57 10.84 -10.14
C TYR A 47 -3.21 9.51 -9.43
N PRO A 48 -4.18 8.72 -8.94
CA PRO A 48 -3.89 7.59 -8.05
C PRO A 48 -3.32 6.34 -8.72
N ARG A 49 -3.53 6.12 -10.03
CA ARG A 49 -3.20 4.85 -10.71
C ARG A 49 -2.05 4.97 -11.71
N PRO A 50 -0.78 4.97 -11.27
CA PRO A 50 0.37 5.11 -12.17
C PRO A 50 0.51 3.98 -13.19
N GLN A 51 -0.10 2.82 -12.95
CA GLN A 51 -0.13 1.67 -13.86
C GLN A 51 -1.28 1.70 -14.89
N MET A 52 -2.20 2.66 -14.78
CA MET A 52 -3.36 2.78 -15.67
C MET A 52 -3.83 4.24 -15.74
N VAL A 53 -3.02 5.07 -16.37
CA VAL A 53 -3.19 6.53 -16.42
C VAL A 53 -4.25 6.94 -17.43
N ARG A 54 -5.23 7.70 -16.95
CA ARG A 54 -6.28 8.36 -17.72
C ARG A 54 -6.22 9.87 -17.49
N THR A 55 -6.58 10.64 -18.51
CA THR A 55 -6.55 12.11 -18.44
C THR A 55 -7.88 12.73 -18.04
N ASN A 56 -9.00 12.02 -18.28
CA ASN A 56 -10.34 12.51 -18.01
C ASN A 56 -10.86 12.02 -16.65
N TRP A 57 -10.46 12.71 -15.59
CA TRP A 57 -10.77 12.32 -14.21
C TRP A 57 -11.03 13.54 -13.32
N LEU A 58 -11.60 13.30 -12.14
CA LEU A 58 -11.87 14.32 -11.12
C LEU A 58 -11.55 13.78 -9.72
N ASN A 59 -10.62 14.42 -9.01
CA ASN A 59 -10.33 14.09 -7.62
C ASN A 59 -11.49 14.53 -6.69
N LEU A 60 -11.91 13.64 -5.78
CA LEU A 60 -12.99 13.89 -4.82
C LEU A 60 -12.51 14.04 -3.35
N ASN A 61 -11.20 14.04 -3.13
CA ASN A 61 -10.60 14.33 -1.84
C ASN A 61 -11.00 15.73 -1.30
N GLY A 62 -10.69 15.97 -0.04
CA GLY A 62 -11.01 17.17 0.70
C GLY A 62 -12.25 17.00 1.55
N PHE A 63 -13.03 18.06 1.75
CA PHE A 63 -14.17 18.02 2.67
C PHE A 63 -15.32 17.11 2.18
N TRP A 64 -15.76 16.26 3.10
CA TRP A 64 -17.02 15.51 3.09
C TRP A 64 -17.78 15.82 4.38
N GLN A 65 -19.11 15.72 4.37
CA GLN A 65 -19.90 15.67 5.59
C GLN A 65 -19.75 14.27 6.21
N TYR A 66 -19.76 14.16 7.54
CA TYR A 66 -19.71 12.86 8.22
C TYR A 66 -20.65 12.75 9.42
N ASN A 67 -21.00 11.51 9.77
CA ASN A 67 -21.71 11.18 11.01
C ASN A 67 -21.34 9.76 11.47
N ILE A 68 -21.16 9.56 12.79
CA ILE A 68 -20.97 8.23 13.38
C ILE A 68 -22.27 7.89 14.11
N LEU A 69 -22.92 6.81 13.69
CA LEU A 69 -24.26 6.43 14.15
C LEU A 69 -24.29 4.96 14.55
N PRO A 70 -25.25 4.51 15.37
CA PRO A 70 -25.39 3.09 15.70
C PRO A 70 -25.45 2.22 14.44
N LYS A 71 -24.89 1.00 14.47
CA LYS A 71 -24.85 0.07 13.33
C LYS A 71 -26.22 -0.20 12.72
N THR A 72 -27.28 -0.09 13.52
CA THR A 72 -28.69 -0.22 13.11
C THR A 72 -29.15 0.86 12.13
N GLN A 73 -28.41 1.96 11.98
CA GLN A 73 -28.67 2.99 10.98
C GLN A 73 -28.30 2.49 9.57
N GLN A 74 -29.31 1.98 8.85
CA GLN A 74 -29.14 1.46 7.49
C GLN A 74 -29.39 2.51 6.38
N THR A 75 -30.15 3.57 6.68
CA THR A 75 -30.50 4.60 5.70
C THR A 75 -29.65 5.85 5.86
N ILE A 76 -29.51 6.61 4.77
CA ILE A 76 -28.80 7.89 4.75
C ILE A 76 -29.38 8.81 5.83
N PRO A 77 -28.57 9.34 6.76
CA PRO A 77 -29.07 10.16 7.85
C PRO A 77 -29.56 11.53 7.36
N ALA A 78 -30.59 12.06 8.02
CA ALA A 78 -31.13 13.38 7.71
C ALA A 78 -30.21 14.53 8.10
N SER A 79 -29.21 14.28 8.96
CA SER A 79 -28.24 15.28 9.42
C SER A 79 -26.85 14.67 9.60
N PHE A 80 -25.83 15.51 9.43
CA PHE A 80 -24.43 15.15 9.59
C PHE A 80 -23.82 15.94 10.75
N ALA A 81 -22.90 15.30 11.48
CA ALA A 81 -22.30 15.86 12.69
C ALA A 81 -21.26 16.96 12.38
N GLY A 82 -20.63 16.90 11.21
CA GLY A 82 -19.63 17.89 10.80
C GLY A 82 -18.96 17.53 9.49
N LYS A 83 -17.77 18.10 9.27
CA LYS A 83 -16.92 17.82 8.10
C LYS A 83 -15.73 16.95 8.48
N ILE A 84 -15.33 16.09 7.55
CA ILE A 84 -14.13 15.26 7.59
C ILE A 84 -13.30 15.51 6.32
N VAL A 85 -11.98 15.45 6.42
CA VAL A 85 -11.07 15.56 5.28
C VAL A 85 -10.71 14.16 4.77
N VAL A 86 -11.20 13.84 3.58
CA VAL A 86 -10.85 12.62 2.84
C VAL A 86 -9.56 12.86 2.04
N PRO A 87 -8.61 11.90 1.99
CA PRO A 87 -8.77 10.50 2.35
C PRO A 87 -8.08 10.16 3.68
N PHE A 88 -8.16 11.02 4.69
CA PHE A 88 -7.62 10.69 6.00
C PHE A 88 -8.70 9.94 6.80
N ALA A 89 -8.35 8.78 7.36
CA ALA A 89 -9.27 7.96 8.17
C ALA A 89 -9.80 8.73 9.38
N VAL A 90 -10.99 8.39 9.87
CA VAL A 90 -11.70 9.20 10.88
C VAL A 90 -10.96 9.32 12.22
N GLU A 91 -10.13 8.34 12.57
CA GLU A 91 -9.27 8.34 13.75
C GLU A 91 -8.07 9.26 13.61
N SER A 92 -7.63 9.56 12.39
CA SER A 92 -6.43 10.35 12.14
C SER A 92 -6.59 11.83 12.52
N ALA A 93 -5.49 12.48 12.86
CA ALA A 93 -5.46 13.90 13.19
C ALA A 93 -5.82 14.76 11.97
N LEU A 94 -5.34 14.40 10.78
CA LEU A 94 -5.56 15.14 9.52
C LEU A 94 -7.00 15.07 9.02
N SER A 95 -7.78 14.07 9.42
CA SER A 95 -9.22 14.03 9.13
C SER A 95 -9.98 15.21 9.74
N GLY A 96 -9.43 15.80 10.81
CA GLY A 96 -10.07 16.82 11.64
C GLY A 96 -11.12 16.26 12.62
N VAL A 97 -11.29 14.93 12.68
CA VAL A 97 -12.30 14.27 13.53
C VAL A 97 -11.67 13.64 14.77
N GLY A 98 -10.70 12.73 14.60
CA GLY A 98 -9.99 12.08 15.70
C GLY A 98 -10.90 11.23 16.61
N LYS A 99 -11.82 10.45 16.04
CA LYS A 99 -12.76 9.59 16.78
C LYS A 99 -12.74 8.16 16.25
N THR A 100 -12.94 7.21 17.14
CA THR A 100 -13.09 5.78 16.80
C THR A 100 -14.54 5.44 16.44
N VAL A 101 -14.72 4.38 15.62
CA VAL A 101 -16.04 3.90 15.17
C VAL A 101 -16.44 2.60 15.88
N GLY A 102 -15.70 1.52 15.65
CA GLY A 102 -15.90 0.20 16.26
C GLY A 102 -17.15 -0.56 15.79
N LYS A 103 -17.28 -1.81 16.25
CA LYS A 103 -18.26 -2.79 15.73
C LYS A 103 -19.73 -2.38 15.86
N ASP A 104 -20.08 -1.53 16.82
CA ASP A 104 -21.46 -1.17 17.15
C ASP A 104 -21.91 0.12 16.44
N SER A 105 -21.04 0.74 15.64
CA SER A 105 -21.31 1.98 14.92
C SER A 105 -21.03 1.85 13.43
N VAL A 106 -21.58 2.76 12.64
CA VAL A 106 -21.24 2.98 11.23
C VAL A 106 -20.84 4.43 11.01
N LEU A 107 -19.92 4.65 10.08
CA LEU A 107 -19.50 5.96 9.62
C LEU A 107 -20.18 6.28 8.29
N TRP A 108 -20.96 7.36 8.28
CA TRP A 108 -21.55 7.90 7.07
C TRP A 108 -20.72 9.07 6.54
N TYR A 109 -20.51 9.09 5.23
CA TYR A 109 -19.94 10.21 4.49
C TYR A 109 -20.97 10.75 3.49
N GLN A 110 -20.93 12.06 3.20
CA GLN A 110 -21.67 12.64 2.09
C GLN A 110 -20.93 13.80 1.41
N LYS A 111 -20.91 13.81 0.08
CA LYS A 111 -20.36 14.90 -0.73
C LYS A 111 -21.29 15.25 -1.88
N SER A 112 -21.43 16.56 -2.13
CA SER A 112 -22.10 17.08 -3.32
C SER A 112 -21.06 17.49 -4.36
N ILE A 113 -21.27 17.08 -5.62
CA ILE A 113 -20.34 17.34 -6.72
C ILE A 113 -21.09 17.86 -7.95
N VAL A 114 -20.39 18.61 -8.80
CA VAL A 114 -20.88 18.98 -10.13
C VAL A 114 -19.97 18.31 -11.15
N LEU A 115 -20.56 17.54 -12.07
CA LEU A 115 -19.80 16.86 -13.10
C LEU A 115 -19.24 17.87 -14.11
N PRO A 116 -17.94 17.80 -14.43
CA PRO A 116 -17.33 18.60 -15.49
C PRO A 116 -17.96 18.35 -16.86
N ALA A 117 -17.90 19.33 -17.77
CA ALA A 117 -18.52 19.22 -19.09
C ALA A 117 -17.97 18.05 -19.94
N ASN A 118 -16.68 17.72 -19.77
CA ASN A 118 -15.99 16.60 -20.42
C ASN A 118 -16.42 15.21 -19.92
N PHE A 119 -17.32 15.12 -18.93
CA PHE A 119 -17.95 13.87 -18.51
C PHE A 119 -19.24 13.57 -19.30
N LYS A 120 -19.76 14.56 -20.04
CA LYS A 120 -20.99 14.40 -20.82
C LYS A 120 -20.82 13.31 -21.88
N ASN A 121 -21.84 12.45 -22.02
CA ASN A 121 -21.91 11.32 -22.96
C ASN A 121 -20.90 10.18 -22.70
N ASN A 122 -20.09 10.27 -21.64
CA ASN A 122 -19.21 9.20 -21.19
C ASN A 122 -19.90 8.37 -20.11
N LYS A 123 -19.38 7.17 -19.89
CA LYS A 123 -19.60 6.41 -18.67
C LYS A 123 -18.84 7.10 -17.54
N VAL A 124 -19.44 7.17 -16.34
CA VAL A 124 -18.83 7.76 -15.16
C VAL A 124 -18.56 6.66 -14.15
N LEU A 125 -17.28 6.39 -13.90
CA LEU A 125 -16.83 5.43 -12.89
C LEU A 125 -16.48 6.20 -11.62
N LEU A 126 -17.08 5.81 -10.50
CA LEU A 126 -16.65 6.23 -9.17
C LEU A 126 -15.64 5.22 -8.65
N GLN A 127 -14.44 5.71 -8.33
CA GLN A 127 -13.26 4.92 -8.00
C GLN A 127 -12.83 5.19 -6.56
N PHE A 128 -12.38 4.13 -5.88
CA PHE A 128 -11.83 4.17 -4.54
C PHE A 128 -10.46 3.51 -4.52
N GLY A 129 -9.48 4.13 -3.88
CA GLY A 129 -8.18 3.51 -3.66
C GLY A 129 -8.25 2.41 -2.59
N ALA A 130 -8.98 2.68 -1.50
CA ALA A 130 -9.28 1.75 -0.42
C ALA A 130 -10.27 2.41 0.58
N VAL A 131 -11.12 1.59 1.19
CA VAL A 131 -12.04 1.99 2.27
C VAL A 131 -12.07 0.89 3.32
N ASP A 132 -11.67 1.17 4.56
CA ASP A 132 -11.59 0.15 5.61
C ASP A 132 -12.93 0.07 6.40
N TRP A 133 -13.72 -1.01 6.35
CA TRP A 133 -13.50 -2.21 5.53
C TRP A 133 -14.73 -2.65 4.70
N GLN A 134 -15.96 -2.50 5.22
CA GLN A 134 -17.17 -2.79 4.46
C GLN A 134 -17.93 -1.49 4.19
N CYS A 135 -18.18 -1.20 2.92
CA CYS A 135 -18.87 0.03 2.53
C CYS A 135 -20.03 -0.17 1.56
N ASP A 136 -21.09 0.62 1.73
CA ASP A 136 -22.23 0.74 0.82
C ASP A 136 -22.23 2.13 0.18
N VAL A 137 -22.37 2.20 -1.15
CA VAL A 137 -22.31 3.46 -1.90
C VAL A 137 -23.67 3.81 -2.48
N TYR A 138 -24.04 5.09 -2.36
CA TYR A 138 -25.30 5.64 -2.84
C TYR A 138 -25.06 6.89 -3.67
N ILE A 139 -25.77 7.02 -4.80
CA ILE A 139 -25.75 8.18 -5.68
C ILE A 139 -27.17 8.72 -5.77
N ASN A 140 -27.37 9.97 -5.36
CA ASN A 140 -28.69 10.63 -5.30
C ASN A 140 -29.74 9.79 -4.56
N GLY A 141 -29.34 9.07 -3.51
CA GLY A 141 -30.20 8.18 -2.73
C GLY A 141 -30.36 6.76 -3.29
N THR A 142 -29.92 6.50 -4.52
CA THR A 142 -29.92 5.15 -5.12
C THR A 142 -28.68 4.37 -4.70
N HIS A 143 -28.86 3.19 -4.11
CA HIS A 143 -27.76 2.26 -3.84
C HIS A 143 -27.15 1.76 -5.15
N VAL A 144 -25.82 1.88 -5.30
CA VAL A 144 -25.10 1.49 -6.51
C VAL A 144 -24.19 0.28 -6.32
N GLY A 145 -23.87 -0.07 -5.08
CA GLY A 145 -23.04 -1.24 -4.80
C GLY A 145 -22.50 -1.28 -3.36
N GLN A 146 -21.83 -2.39 -3.07
CA GLN A 146 -21.15 -2.66 -1.81
C GLN A 146 -19.74 -3.18 -2.11
N HIS A 147 -18.79 -2.82 -1.25
CA HIS A 147 -17.44 -3.40 -1.22
C HIS A 147 -17.14 -3.98 0.17
N GLN A 148 -16.36 -5.05 0.22
CA GLN A 148 -15.84 -5.65 1.45
C GLN A 148 -14.36 -5.99 1.23
N GLY A 149 -13.49 -5.21 1.86
CA GLY A 149 -12.03 -5.31 1.75
C GLY A 149 -11.39 -3.98 2.14
N GLY A 150 -10.36 -4.02 2.99
CA GLY A 150 -9.78 -2.81 3.59
C GLY A 150 -8.60 -2.22 2.81
N TYR A 151 -8.05 -2.98 1.86
CA TYR A 151 -6.69 -2.77 1.34
C TYR A 151 -6.58 -2.77 -0.19
N ASP A 152 -7.71 -2.95 -0.88
CA ASP A 152 -7.80 -3.09 -2.33
C ASP A 152 -8.65 -1.96 -2.97
N PRO A 153 -8.36 -1.60 -4.23
CA PRO A 153 -9.15 -0.62 -4.97
C PRO A 153 -10.37 -1.24 -5.65
N PHE A 154 -11.45 -0.47 -5.72
CA PHE A 154 -12.70 -0.90 -6.35
C PHE A 154 -13.42 0.27 -7.05
N SER A 155 -14.40 -0.06 -7.89
CA SER A 155 -15.12 0.94 -8.70
C SER A 155 -16.57 0.58 -8.97
N PHE A 156 -17.40 1.61 -9.19
CA PHE A 156 -18.80 1.45 -9.62
C PHE A 156 -19.09 2.32 -10.85
N ASP A 157 -19.77 1.76 -11.85
CA ASP A 157 -20.38 2.53 -12.93
C ASP A 157 -21.64 3.24 -12.40
N ILE A 158 -21.53 4.55 -12.15
CA ILE A 158 -22.61 5.36 -11.59
C ILE A 158 -23.43 6.08 -12.66
N THR A 159 -23.20 5.80 -13.95
CA THR A 159 -23.79 6.55 -15.08
C THR A 159 -25.31 6.60 -15.03
N ASN A 160 -25.95 5.52 -14.59
CA ASN A 160 -27.41 5.42 -14.54
C ASN A 160 -28.02 6.06 -13.28
N ALA A 161 -27.22 6.31 -12.24
CA ALA A 161 -27.68 6.90 -10.99
C ALA A 161 -27.47 8.43 -10.93
N ILE A 162 -26.66 8.98 -11.84
CA ILE A 162 -26.46 10.43 -11.99
C ILE A 162 -27.59 11.08 -12.80
N THR A 163 -27.91 12.32 -12.46
CA THR A 163 -28.82 13.16 -13.23
C THR A 163 -28.08 13.91 -14.35
N LYS A 164 -28.77 14.28 -15.43
CA LYS A 164 -28.16 14.94 -16.60
C LYS A 164 -27.60 16.34 -16.31
N LYS A 165 -28.07 17.01 -15.26
CA LYS A 165 -27.73 18.39 -14.89
C LYS A 165 -27.79 18.55 -13.38
N GLY A 166 -27.04 19.51 -12.86
CA GLY A 166 -27.06 19.88 -11.46
C GLY A 166 -26.08 19.08 -10.61
N SER A 167 -26.16 19.30 -9.30
CA SER A 167 -25.33 18.64 -8.31
C SER A 167 -25.73 17.16 -8.18
N GLN A 168 -24.72 16.28 -8.06
CA GLN A 168 -24.88 14.88 -7.70
C GLN A 168 -24.48 14.71 -6.23
N GLN A 169 -25.24 13.92 -5.48
CA GLN A 169 -24.92 13.59 -4.10
C GLN A 169 -24.35 12.17 -4.03
N ILE A 170 -23.16 12.03 -3.46
CA ILE A 170 -22.53 10.75 -3.14
C ILE A 170 -22.65 10.56 -1.64
N SER A 171 -23.23 9.44 -1.19
CA SER A 171 -23.26 9.03 0.22
C SER A 171 -22.63 7.66 0.38
N ILE A 172 -21.84 7.47 1.43
CA ILE A 172 -21.12 6.22 1.68
C ILE A 172 -21.37 5.84 3.14
N ARG A 173 -21.77 4.60 3.39
CA ARG A 173 -21.87 4.01 4.73
C ARG A 173 -20.71 3.05 4.90
N VAL A 174 -19.95 3.15 5.99
CA VAL A 174 -18.84 2.26 6.30
C VAL A 174 -19.07 1.62 7.66
N TRP A 175 -18.85 0.31 7.74
CA TRP A 175 -18.80 -0.44 8.98
C TRP A 175 -17.42 -1.08 9.12
N ASP A 176 -16.79 -0.91 10.29
CA ASP A 176 -15.53 -1.56 10.63
C ASP A 176 -15.54 -1.99 12.11
N PRO A 177 -15.47 -3.31 12.39
CA PRO A 177 -15.34 -3.82 13.74
C PRO A 177 -13.91 -3.81 14.28
N THR A 178 -12.92 -3.34 13.50
CA THR A 178 -11.50 -3.31 13.84
C THR A 178 -11.01 -4.71 14.21
N ASP A 179 -10.75 -4.97 15.49
CA ASP A 179 -10.24 -6.25 16.01
C ASP A 179 -11.33 -7.20 16.52
N GLU A 180 -12.59 -6.84 16.37
CA GLU A 180 -13.75 -7.64 16.81
C GLU A 180 -14.51 -8.29 15.66
N GLY A 181 -13.94 -8.32 14.46
CA GLY A 181 -14.53 -8.95 13.27
C GLY A 181 -13.65 -10.05 12.64
N PRO A 182 -14.13 -10.69 11.57
CA PRO A 182 -13.45 -11.80 10.92
C PRO A 182 -12.36 -11.37 9.92
N GLN A 183 -12.23 -10.07 9.66
CA GLN A 183 -11.41 -9.51 8.59
C GLN A 183 -9.92 -9.40 8.96
N PRO A 184 -9.03 -9.41 7.96
CA PRO A 184 -7.64 -8.99 8.15
C PRO A 184 -7.59 -7.53 8.66
N ARG A 185 -6.81 -7.27 9.71
CA ARG A 185 -6.71 -5.93 10.33
C ARG A 185 -5.30 -5.33 10.33
N GLY A 186 -4.32 -6.00 9.71
CA GLY A 186 -2.91 -5.66 9.90
C GLY A 186 -2.59 -5.51 11.40
N LYS A 187 -2.00 -4.38 11.79
CA LYS A 187 -1.69 -4.04 13.20
C LYS A 187 -2.73 -3.18 13.93
N GLN A 188 -3.94 -3.05 13.42
CA GLN A 188 -4.98 -2.22 14.03
C GLN A 188 -5.62 -2.89 15.26
N ILE A 189 -5.78 -2.14 16.36
CA ILE A 189 -6.51 -2.61 17.55
C ILE A 189 -7.26 -1.46 18.24
N ARG A 190 -8.45 -1.71 18.79
CA ARG A 190 -9.24 -0.71 19.52
C ARG A 190 -8.49 -0.05 20.68
N ASN A 191 -7.61 -0.79 21.35
CA ASN A 191 -6.81 -0.31 22.49
C ASN A 191 -5.31 -0.42 22.18
N PRO A 192 -4.71 0.56 21.49
CA PRO A 192 -3.32 0.50 21.05
C PRO A 192 -2.35 0.23 22.20
N ASN A 193 -1.43 -0.71 21.98
CA ASN A 193 -0.41 -1.09 22.95
C ASN A 193 0.72 -1.88 22.28
N GLY A 194 1.95 -1.72 22.77
CA GLY A 194 3.11 -2.44 22.26
C GLY A 194 3.29 -2.23 20.75
N ILE A 195 3.17 -3.31 19.99
CA ILE A 195 3.33 -3.35 18.52
C ILE A 195 1.99 -3.23 17.76
N TRP A 196 0.89 -2.96 18.46
CA TRP A 196 -0.45 -2.79 17.89
C TRP A 196 -0.91 -1.34 18.00
N TYR A 197 -1.43 -0.80 16.91
CA TYR A 197 -1.57 0.65 16.71
C TYR A 197 -3.03 1.10 16.59
N THR A 198 -3.21 2.41 16.49
CA THR A 198 -4.49 3.09 16.31
C THR A 198 -5.30 2.49 15.16
N PRO A 199 -6.63 2.26 15.33
CA PRO A 199 -7.53 1.83 14.25
C PRO A 199 -7.60 2.82 13.09
N VAL A 200 -7.97 2.31 11.91
CA VAL A 200 -8.16 3.08 10.69
C VAL A 200 -9.52 2.66 10.11
N THR A 201 -10.54 3.49 10.27
CA THR A 201 -11.86 3.23 9.68
C THR A 201 -12.18 4.24 8.59
N GLY A 202 -12.79 3.74 7.51
CA GLY A 202 -13.32 4.55 6.43
C GLY A 202 -12.34 4.78 5.29
N ILE A 203 -12.53 5.89 4.59
CA ILE A 203 -11.79 6.20 3.37
C ILE A 203 -10.36 6.63 3.74
N TRP A 204 -9.37 5.79 3.43
CA TRP A 204 -7.96 6.06 3.73
C TRP A 204 -7.06 6.22 2.49
N GLN A 205 -7.59 5.97 1.29
CA GLN A 205 -6.96 6.35 0.02
C GLN A 205 -7.90 7.20 -0.86
N THR A 206 -7.34 7.83 -1.89
CA THR A 206 -8.04 8.78 -2.76
C THR A 206 -9.36 8.25 -3.31
N VAL A 207 -10.37 9.12 -3.39
CA VAL A 207 -11.62 8.88 -4.12
C VAL A 207 -11.64 9.77 -5.35
N TRP A 208 -12.01 9.24 -6.50
CA TRP A 208 -12.05 10.01 -7.74
C TRP A 208 -13.13 9.52 -8.70
N LEU A 209 -13.45 10.35 -9.70
CA LEU A 209 -14.24 9.93 -10.84
C LEU A 209 -13.38 9.80 -12.08
N GLU A 210 -13.79 8.92 -12.98
CA GLU A 210 -13.26 8.83 -14.33
C GLU A 210 -14.40 8.87 -15.34
N ALA A 211 -14.19 9.61 -16.43
CA ALA A 211 -15.08 9.59 -17.58
C ALA A 211 -14.45 8.74 -18.68
N VAL A 212 -15.06 7.59 -18.93
CA VAL A 212 -14.60 6.60 -19.91
C VAL A 212 -15.60 6.48 -21.07
N PRO A 213 -15.15 6.11 -22.28
CA PRO A 213 -16.06 5.78 -23.38
C PRO A 213 -16.99 4.61 -23.02
N LYS A 214 -18.03 4.39 -23.83
CA LYS A 214 -18.97 3.27 -23.61
C LYS A 214 -18.31 1.90 -23.61
N THR A 215 -17.31 1.70 -24.48
CA THR A 215 -16.43 0.53 -24.49
C THR A 215 -15.07 1.01 -24.05
N TYR A 216 -14.51 0.43 -22.99
CA TYR A 216 -13.29 0.93 -22.35
C TYR A 216 -12.45 -0.19 -21.77
N ILE A 217 -11.15 0.06 -21.62
CA ILE A 217 -10.21 -0.86 -20.97
C ILE A 217 -10.46 -0.80 -19.45
N SER A 218 -10.81 -1.93 -18.83
CA SER A 218 -11.15 -2.00 -17.40
C SER A 218 -9.96 -2.40 -16.52
N SER A 219 -9.06 -3.25 -17.01
CA SER A 219 -7.83 -3.61 -16.30
C SER A 219 -6.74 -4.08 -17.26
N THR A 220 -5.50 -4.09 -16.77
CA THR A 220 -4.34 -4.60 -17.51
C THR A 220 -3.45 -5.45 -16.60
N LYS A 221 -2.83 -6.49 -17.15
CA LYS A 221 -1.83 -7.30 -16.48
C LYS A 221 -0.57 -7.38 -17.35
N GLN A 222 0.58 -7.10 -16.75
CA GLN A 222 1.87 -7.00 -17.42
C GLN A 222 2.86 -7.94 -16.76
N THR A 223 3.40 -8.91 -17.50
CA THR A 223 4.33 -9.91 -16.96
C THR A 223 5.59 -9.98 -17.82
N PRO A 224 6.73 -9.46 -17.35
CA PRO A 224 7.99 -9.57 -18.08
C PRO A 224 8.54 -11.00 -18.01
N ASP A 225 9.01 -11.51 -19.15
CA ASP A 225 9.76 -12.76 -19.28
C ASP A 225 11.16 -12.42 -19.81
N LEU A 226 12.11 -12.36 -18.88
CA LEU A 226 13.50 -11.97 -19.20
C LEU A 226 14.18 -12.98 -20.12
N ASP A 227 13.93 -14.28 -19.92
CA ASP A 227 14.60 -15.34 -20.69
C ASP A 227 14.12 -15.35 -22.15
N LYS A 228 12.86 -15.00 -22.38
CA LYS A 228 12.29 -14.83 -23.73
C LYS A 228 12.41 -13.41 -24.29
N GLN A 229 12.99 -12.48 -23.52
CA GLN A 229 13.08 -11.06 -23.87
C GLN A 229 11.73 -10.48 -24.32
N SER A 230 10.67 -10.76 -23.56
CA SER A 230 9.31 -10.37 -23.94
C SER A 230 8.50 -9.85 -22.76
N LEU A 231 7.50 -9.04 -23.05
CA LEU A 231 6.46 -8.63 -22.11
C LEU A 231 5.13 -9.26 -22.53
N GLN A 232 4.52 -10.03 -21.62
CA GLN A 232 3.14 -10.47 -21.78
C GLN A 232 2.20 -9.38 -21.29
N VAL A 233 1.24 -8.96 -22.11
CA VAL A 233 0.23 -7.94 -21.75
C VAL A 233 -1.16 -8.48 -21.98
N GLU A 234 -1.97 -8.51 -20.92
CA GLU A 234 -3.40 -8.80 -20.98
C GLU A 234 -4.17 -7.51 -20.72
N ALA A 235 -5.28 -7.30 -21.44
CA ALA A 235 -6.17 -6.17 -21.23
C ALA A 235 -7.62 -6.63 -21.28
N ASN A 236 -8.37 -6.33 -20.22
CA ASN A 236 -9.81 -6.56 -20.17
C ASN A 236 -10.55 -5.33 -20.69
N VAL A 237 -11.61 -5.56 -21.46
CA VAL A 237 -12.41 -4.49 -22.08
C VAL A 237 -13.87 -4.70 -21.73
N GLU A 238 -14.48 -3.66 -21.20
CA GLU A 238 -15.91 -3.62 -20.90
C GLU A 238 -16.73 -3.22 -22.12
N SER A 239 -17.90 -3.84 -22.29
CA SER A 239 -18.84 -3.57 -23.39
C SER A 239 -18.22 -3.68 -24.80
N MET A 240 -17.44 -4.74 -25.05
CA MET A 240 -16.85 -5.03 -26.36
C MET A 240 -17.86 -5.06 -27.50
N GLN A 241 -17.42 -4.67 -28.68
CA GLN A 241 -18.18 -4.69 -29.93
C GLN A 241 -17.37 -5.31 -31.07
N ALA A 242 -18.06 -5.73 -32.12
CA ALA A 242 -17.40 -6.24 -33.32
C ALA A 242 -16.44 -5.19 -33.93
N GLY A 243 -15.24 -5.65 -34.30
CA GLY A 243 -14.17 -4.80 -34.84
C GLY A 243 -13.31 -4.11 -33.78
N ASP A 244 -13.50 -4.42 -32.50
CA ASP A 244 -12.61 -3.99 -31.42
C ASP A 244 -11.29 -4.78 -31.40
N GLU A 245 -10.19 -4.06 -31.30
CA GLU A 245 -8.83 -4.59 -31.20
C GLU A 245 -8.03 -3.79 -30.16
N ILE A 246 -7.11 -4.45 -29.47
CA ILE A 246 -6.16 -3.80 -28.58
C ILE A 246 -4.85 -3.61 -29.33
N MET A 247 -4.23 -2.45 -29.13
CA MET A 247 -2.90 -2.14 -29.62
C MET A 247 -2.02 -1.77 -28.43
N VAL A 248 -0.92 -2.51 -28.27
CA VAL A 248 0.06 -2.32 -27.20
C VAL A 248 1.33 -1.77 -27.83
N SER A 249 1.77 -0.60 -27.37
CA SER A 249 2.98 0.06 -27.87
C SER A 249 3.93 0.33 -26.70
N ALA A 250 5.17 -0.16 -26.80
CA ALA A 250 6.22 0.01 -25.79
C ALA A 250 7.27 1.03 -26.26
N PHE A 251 7.76 1.84 -25.32
CA PHE A 251 8.66 2.95 -25.60
C PHE A 251 9.86 2.99 -24.67
N LYS A 252 11.00 3.42 -25.22
CA LYS A 252 12.21 3.80 -24.50
C LYS A 252 12.37 5.31 -24.62
N GLY A 253 11.93 6.05 -23.60
CA GLY A 253 11.77 7.50 -23.72
C GLY A 253 10.77 7.84 -24.82
N SER A 254 11.17 8.67 -25.79
CA SER A 254 10.31 9.01 -26.94
C SER A 254 10.32 7.98 -28.08
N GLU A 255 11.22 7.00 -28.05
CA GLU A 255 11.38 6.02 -29.13
C GLU A 255 10.40 4.84 -28.95
N LYS A 256 9.58 4.56 -29.96
CA LYS A 256 8.73 3.36 -29.98
C LYS A 256 9.58 2.15 -30.38
N ILE A 257 9.75 1.21 -29.45
CA ILE A 257 10.63 0.04 -29.65
C ILE A 257 9.88 -1.23 -30.05
N ALA A 258 8.59 -1.31 -29.74
CA ALA A 258 7.75 -2.45 -30.09
C ALA A 258 6.27 -2.05 -30.16
N GLU A 259 5.51 -2.76 -30.99
CA GLU A 259 4.06 -2.58 -31.13
C GLU A 259 3.41 -3.91 -31.52
N GLN A 260 2.32 -4.26 -30.87
CA GLN A 260 1.58 -5.49 -31.13
C GLN A 260 0.08 -5.22 -31.12
N LYS A 261 -0.64 -5.80 -32.08
CA LYS A 261 -2.11 -5.82 -32.11
C LYS A 261 -2.64 -7.15 -31.60
N LEU A 262 -3.77 -7.08 -30.90
CA LEU A 262 -4.43 -8.20 -30.26
C LEU A 262 -5.94 -8.10 -30.42
N GLN A 263 -6.61 -9.24 -30.41
CA GLN A 263 -8.02 -9.28 -30.06
C GLN A 263 -8.16 -9.14 -28.54
N SER A 264 -9.17 -8.40 -28.08
CA SER A 264 -9.41 -8.21 -26.64
C SER A 264 -9.69 -9.55 -25.94
N GLY A 265 -9.24 -9.69 -24.69
CA GLY A 265 -9.25 -10.95 -23.93
C GLY A 265 -8.13 -11.92 -24.32
N SER A 266 -7.27 -11.57 -25.27
CA SER A 266 -6.05 -12.33 -25.60
C SER A 266 -4.81 -11.73 -24.94
N THR A 267 -3.80 -12.56 -24.71
CA THR A 267 -2.48 -12.12 -24.23
C THR A 267 -1.63 -11.65 -25.41
N ALA A 268 -1.13 -10.42 -25.34
CA ALA A 268 -0.09 -9.90 -26.23
C ALA A 268 1.28 -10.43 -25.81
N THR A 269 2.10 -10.85 -26.75
CA THR A 269 3.55 -10.96 -26.51
C THR A 269 4.26 -9.84 -27.25
N VAL A 270 4.82 -8.90 -26.49
CA VAL A 270 5.62 -7.78 -27.02
C VAL A 270 7.10 -8.14 -26.87
N LEU A 271 7.82 -8.33 -27.98
CA LEU A 271 9.26 -8.62 -27.95
C LEU A 271 10.05 -7.35 -27.64
N ILE A 272 10.97 -7.43 -26.67
CA ILE A 272 11.85 -6.35 -26.24
C ILE A 272 13.29 -6.76 -26.55
N ALA A 273 13.74 -6.49 -27.77
CA ALA A 273 15.09 -6.85 -28.18
C ALA A 273 16.15 -6.16 -27.31
N ASN A 274 17.13 -6.94 -26.82
CA ASN A 274 18.22 -6.46 -25.97
C ASN A 274 17.74 -5.58 -24.80
N PRO A 275 16.93 -6.14 -23.88
CA PRO A 275 16.25 -5.36 -22.85
C PRO A 275 17.26 -4.71 -21.90
N GLN A 276 17.03 -3.44 -21.57
CA GLN A 276 17.68 -2.76 -20.46
C GLN A 276 16.97 -3.17 -19.18
N LEU A 277 17.71 -3.79 -18.27
CA LEU A 277 17.13 -4.43 -17.10
C LEU A 277 16.90 -3.43 -15.97
N TRP A 278 15.86 -3.72 -15.18
CA TRP A 278 15.62 -3.03 -13.93
C TRP A 278 16.33 -3.74 -12.78
N SER A 279 17.00 -2.95 -11.94
CA SER A 279 17.59 -3.37 -10.68
C SER A 279 17.67 -2.19 -9.71
N PRO A 280 18.00 -2.41 -8.43
CA PRO A 280 18.23 -1.31 -7.50
C PRO A 280 19.28 -0.28 -7.94
N ASN A 281 20.24 -0.68 -8.78
CA ASN A 281 21.32 0.19 -9.27
C ASN A 281 21.00 0.82 -10.62
N SER A 282 20.08 0.21 -11.38
CA SER A 282 19.62 0.70 -12.68
C SER A 282 18.11 0.52 -12.77
N PRO A 283 17.31 1.41 -12.14
CA PRO A 283 15.85 1.28 -12.10
C PRO A 283 15.19 1.73 -13.40
N PHE A 284 15.56 1.08 -14.51
CA PHE A 284 15.08 1.44 -15.84
C PHE A 284 13.62 1.01 -16.04
N LEU A 285 12.78 1.95 -16.47
CA LEU A 285 11.36 1.72 -16.77
C LEU A 285 11.10 2.07 -18.24
N TYR A 286 10.32 1.22 -18.90
CA TYR A 286 9.78 1.47 -20.24
C TYR A 286 8.38 2.05 -20.13
N ASP A 287 8.05 3.01 -20.98
CA ASP A 287 6.67 3.50 -21.07
C ASP A 287 5.83 2.54 -21.92
N LEU A 288 4.56 2.36 -21.55
CA LEU A 288 3.61 1.49 -22.24
C LEU A 288 2.33 2.27 -22.54
N THR A 289 1.81 2.13 -23.75
CA THR A 289 0.48 2.64 -24.11
C THR A 289 -0.39 1.48 -24.58
N ILE A 290 -1.56 1.31 -23.95
CA ILE A 290 -2.58 0.34 -24.36
C ILE A 290 -3.76 1.11 -24.94
N THR A 291 -4.04 0.87 -26.22
CA THR A 291 -5.07 1.58 -26.98
C THR A 291 -6.14 0.60 -27.43
N LEU A 292 -7.40 0.90 -27.15
CA LEU A 292 -8.54 0.22 -27.73
C LEU A 292 -8.89 0.89 -29.06
N MET A 293 -8.90 0.11 -30.14
CA MET A 293 -9.21 0.54 -31.50
C MET A 293 -10.50 -0.13 -31.96
N ARG A 294 -11.32 0.58 -32.75
CA ARG A 294 -12.46 0.02 -33.48
C ARG A 294 -12.39 0.43 -34.93
N ASN A 295 -12.29 -0.54 -35.83
CA ASN A 295 -12.23 -0.28 -37.28
C ASN A 295 -11.19 0.81 -37.64
N GLY A 296 -10.00 0.74 -37.03
CA GLY A 296 -8.91 1.70 -37.23
C GLY A 296 -9.02 3.03 -36.49
N LYS A 297 -10.07 3.27 -35.69
CA LYS A 297 -10.23 4.49 -34.87
C LYS A 297 -9.98 4.22 -33.39
N LYS A 298 -9.27 5.12 -32.73
CA LYS A 298 -9.07 5.06 -31.27
C LYS A 298 -10.38 5.30 -30.51
N ILE A 299 -10.72 4.37 -29.64
CA ILE A 299 -11.91 4.43 -28.76
C ILE A 299 -11.50 4.79 -27.34
N ASP A 300 -10.49 4.12 -26.81
CA ASP A 300 -9.98 4.32 -25.46
C ASP A 300 -8.45 4.20 -25.43
N GLU A 301 -7.81 4.78 -24.42
CA GLU A 301 -6.36 4.73 -24.23
C GLU A 301 -6.01 4.83 -22.74
N VAL A 302 -5.09 3.99 -22.30
CA VAL A 302 -4.45 4.10 -20.99
C VAL A 302 -2.94 4.07 -21.15
N LYS A 303 -2.24 4.87 -20.35
CA LYS A 303 -0.78 4.83 -20.24
C LYS A 303 -0.36 4.03 -19.02
N SER A 304 0.77 3.36 -19.11
CA SER A 304 1.35 2.53 -18.09
C SER A 304 2.88 2.50 -18.23
N TYR A 305 3.55 1.67 -17.45
CA TYR A 305 4.97 1.41 -17.58
C TYR A 305 5.28 -0.02 -17.14
N PHE A 306 6.41 -0.55 -17.60
CA PHE A 306 6.90 -1.86 -17.17
C PHE A 306 8.41 -1.85 -17.00
N ALA A 307 8.94 -2.95 -16.48
CA ALA A 307 10.36 -3.19 -16.40
C ALA A 307 10.71 -4.62 -16.80
N MET A 308 11.87 -4.79 -17.41
CA MET A 308 12.42 -6.11 -17.68
C MET A 308 13.27 -6.54 -16.48
N ARG A 309 12.73 -7.46 -15.68
CA ARG A 309 13.41 -8.06 -14.53
C ARG A 309 12.91 -9.46 -14.23
N LYS A 310 13.74 -10.28 -13.59
CA LYS A 310 13.39 -11.63 -13.16
C LYS A 310 13.85 -11.87 -11.72
N ILE A 311 12.99 -12.41 -10.87
CA ILE A 311 13.35 -12.95 -9.56
C ILE A 311 13.28 -14.48 -9.64
N SER A 312 14.26 -15.19 -9.09
CA SER A 312 14.29 -16.66 -9.16
C SER A 312 15.09 -17.27 -8.01
N MET A 313 14.86 -18.56 -7.77
CA MET A 313 15.66 -19.39 -6.86
C MET A 313 16.62 -20.26 -7.69
N LYS A 314 17.90 -20.27 -7.33
CA LYS A 314 18.88 -21.17 -7.95
C LYS A 314 20.02 -21.48 -6.98
N ALA A 315 20.53 -22.71 -7.01
CA ALA A 315 21.69 -23.12 -6.24
C ALA A 315 22.96 -22.39 -6.67
N ASP A 316 23.78 -21.99 -5.70
CA ASP A 316 25.15 -21.52 -5.91
C ASP A 316 26.12 -22.71 -6.18
N LYS A 317 27.41 -22.40 -6.30
CA LYS A 317 28.47 -23.41 -6.51
C LYS A 317 28.60 -24.44 -5.38
N ASN A 318 28.09 -24.15 -4.18
CA ASN A 318 28.12 -25.02 -3.02
C ASN A 318 26.79 -25.80 -2.85
N GLY A 319 25.86 -25.69 -3.82
CA GLY A 319 24.55 -26.33 -3.78
C GLY A 319 23.52 -25.62 -2.90
N ILE A 320 23.83 -24.42 -2.39
CA ILE A 320 22.93 -23.66 -1.50
C ILE A 320 22.03 -22.76 -2.36
N GLN A 321 20.72 -22.82 -2.18
CA GLN A 321 19.75 -22.01 -2.88
C GLN A 321 19.95 -20.52 -2.57
N ARG A 322 19.97 -19.71 -3.63
CA ARG A 322 20.08 -18.25 -3.59
C ARG A 322 18.90 -17.57 -4.24
N MET A 323 18.57 -16.40 -3.73
CA MET A 323 17.64 -15.47 -4.36
C MET A 323 18.38 -14.67 -5.44
N LEU A 324 18.01 -14.86 -6.70
CA LEU A 324 18.63 -14.18 -7.83
C LEU A 324 17.72 -13.09 -8.40
N LEU A 325 18.28 -11.91 -8.67
CA LEU A 325 17.68 -10.87 -9.48
C LEU A 325 18.41 -10.84 -10.83
N ASN A 326 17.67 -10.96 -11.93
CA ASN A 326 18.20 -10.97 -13.29
C ASN A 326 19.27 -12.05 -13.51
N ASN A 327 19.07 -13.22 -12.91
CA ASN A 327 19.99 -14.37 -12.91
C ASN A 327 21.32 -14.13 -12.15
N GLU A 328 21.44 -13.06 -11.38
CA GLU A 328 22.59 -12.75 -10.52
C GLU A 328 22.20 -12.72 -9.05
N PHE A 329 23.11 -13.12 -8.15
CA PHE A 329 22.86 -13.04 -6.72
C PHE A 329 22.93 -11.59 -6.27
N VAL A 330 21.88 -11.14 -5.58
CA VAL A 330 21.82 -9.82 -4.95
C VAL A 330 21.37 -10.02 -3.52
N PHE A 331 22.23 -9.69 -2.56
CA PHE A 331 21.84 -9.68 -1.16
C PHE A 331 20.83 -8.55 -0.93
N GLN A 332 19.63 -8.91 -0.48
CA GLN A 332 18.55 -7.95 -0.25
C GLN A 332 18.60 -7.50 1.20
N PHE A 333 18.83 -6.21 1.42
CA PHE A 333 18.98 -5.65 2.75
C PHE A 333 18.19 -4.34 2.88
N GLY A 334 17.33 -4.30 3.89
CA GLY A 334 16.32 -3.27 4.01
C GLY A 334 15.67 -3.19 5.38
N PRO A 335 14.93 -2.11 5.68
CA PRO A 335 14.13 -2.05 6.88
C PRO A 335 12.75 -2.71 6.72
N LEU A 336 12.19 -3.11 7.85
CA LEU A 336 10.76 -3.33 8.02
C LEU A 336 10.06 -1.96 8.01
N ASP A 337 9.03 -1.80 7.18
CA ASP A 337 8.27 -0.56 7.05
C ASP A 337 6.79 -0.77 7.41
N GLN A 338 6.39 -0.25 8.57
CA GLN A 338 5.00 -0.30 9.04
C GLN A 338 4.09 0.59 8.18
N GLY A 339 4.59 1.73 7.68
CA GLY A 339 3.78 2.69 6.92
C GLY A 339 2.76 3.49 7.75
N TRP A 340 2.96 3.65 9.06
CA TRP A 340 2.11 4.52 9.88
C TRP A 340 2.62 5.96 9.91
N TRP A 341 1.69 6.90 10.01
CA TRP A 341 1.90 8.34 10.12
C TRP A 341 1.24 8.87 11.40
N PRO A 342 1.93 9.69 12.22
CA PRO A 342 1.35 10.18 13.47
C PRO A 342 0.13 11.09 13.27
N ASP A 343 0.00 11.67 12.09
CA ASP A 343 -1.03 12.65 11.73
C ASP A 343 -2.08 12.08 10.75
N GLY A 344 -1.69 11.14 9.88
CA GLY A 344 -2.57 10.53 8.87
C GLY A 344 -2.84 9.02 9.01
N LEU A 345 -2.24 8.35 10.00
CA LEU A 345 -2.29 6.89 10.22
C LEU A 345 -1.86 6.11 8.97
N TYR A 346 -2.78 5.56 8.17
CA TYR A 346 -2.43 4.88 6.92
C TYR A 346 -2.07 5.81 5.76
N THR A 347 -2.48 7.08 5.84
CA THR A 347 -2.38 8.00 4.72
C THR A 347 -1.24 8.97 4.95
N ALA A 348 -0.24 8.99 4.07
CA ALA A 348 0.80 10.01 4.10
C ALA A 348 0.18 11.40 3.90
N PRO A 349 0.62 12.46 4.61
CA PRO A 349 0.03 13.80 4.50
C PRO A 349 0.10 14.38 3.09
N THR A 350 1.20 14.10 2.38
CA THR A 350 1.46 14.58 1.02
C THR A 350 2.19 13.51 0.22
N ASP A 351 2.17 13.64 -1.12
CA ASP A 351 2.95 12.77 -2.02
C ASP A 351 4.47 12.91 -1.79
N GLU A 352 4.92 14.10 -1.38
CA GLU A 352 6.32 14.34 -0.97
C GLU A 352 6.68 13.54 0.28
N ALA A 353 5.78 13.46 1.28
CA ALA A 353 5.99 12.68 2.49
C ALA A 353 6.13 11.18 2.17
N LEU A 354 5.24 10.65 1.30
CA LEU A 354 5.31 9.27 0.83
C LEU A 354 6.67 8.95 0.19
N LYS A 355 7.16 9.85 -0.67
CA LYS A 355 8.47 9.73 -1.33
C LYS A 355 9.64 9.84 -0.34
N PHE A 356 9.50 10.63 0.72
CA PHE A 356 10.57 10.90 1.69
C PHE A 356 11.06 9.61 2.34
N ASP A 357 10.16 8.78 2.87
CA ASP A 357 10.54 7.53 3.56
C ASP A 357 11.30 6.60 2.61
N ILE A 358 10.83 6.41 1.38
CA ILE A 358 11.50 5.56 0.36
C ILE A 358 12.87 6.13 -0.01
N LYS A 359 12.95 7.44 -0.24
CA LYS A 359 14.20 8.12 -0.62
C LYS A 359 15.22 8.02 0.51
N LYS A 360 14.81 8.22 1.76
CA LYS A 360 15.71 8.14 2.92
C LYS A 360 16.23 6.73 3.13
N THR A 361 15.38 5.72 2.98
CA THR A 361 15.82 4.32 3.01
C THR A 361 16.89 4.04 1.95
N LYS A 362 16.70 4.51 0.71
CA LYS A 362 17.73 4.40 -0.34
C LYS A 362 19.02 5.15 0.01
N GLU A 363 18.91 6.37 0.51
CA GLU A 363 20.05 7.21 0.91
C GLU A 363 20.88 6.56 2.04
N MET A 364 20.25 5.78 2.93
CA MET A 364 20.88 4.99 3.98
C MET A 364 21.56 3.70 3.47
N GLY A 365 21.61 3.46 2.16
CA GLY A 365 22.33 2.33 1.56
C GLY A 365 21.56 1.01 1.47
N PHE A 366 20.27 1.02 1.82
CA PHE A 366 19.38 -0.13 1.64
C PHE A 366 18.94 -0.29 0.18
N ASN A 367 18.65 -1.54 -0.21
CA ASN A 367 18.09 -1.87 -1.53
C ASN A 367 16.73 -2.57 -1.45
N LEU A 368 16.23 -2.85 -0.24
CA LEU A 368 14.96 -3.52 0.06
C LEU A 368 14.12 -2.66 1.00
N ILE A 369 12.80 -2.78 0.90
CA ILE A 369 11.83 -2.44 1.94
C ILE A 369 10.88 -3.64 2.07
N ARG A 370 10.67 -4.15 3.29
CA ARG A 370 9.58 -5.08 3.56
C ARG A 370 8.39 -4.30 4.10
N LYS A 371 7.33 -4.20 3.30
CA LYS A 371 6.09 -3.52 3.66
C LYS A 371 5.28 -4.46 4.55
N HIS A 372 5.28 -4.17 5.84
CA HIS A 372 4.85 -5.09 6.87
C HIS A 372 3.36 -4.94 7.17
N THR A 373 2.62 -6.06 7.06
CA THR A 373 1.20 -6.24 7.40
C THR A 373 0.28 -5.06 7.00
N LYS A 374 0.57 -4.43 5.86
CA LYS A 374 -0.15 -3.26 5.31
C LYS A 374 0.04 -3.23 3.78
N THR A 375 -0.91 -2.66 3.04
CA THR A 375 -0.68 -2.20 1.64
C THR A 375 -0.55 -0.68 1.60
N GLU A 376 0.16 -0.15 0.59
CA GLU A 376 0.25 1.30 0.38
C GLU A 376 -0.59 1.73 -0.83
N SER A 377 -0.75 3.05 -1.00
CA SER A 377 -1.28 3.55 -2.27
C SER A 377 -0.36 3.15 -3.42
N ALA A 378 -0.94 2.91 -4.61
CA ALA A 378 -0.22 2.59 -5.84
C ALA A 378 0.94 3.57 -6.17
N ARG A 379 0.87 4.81 -5.66
CA ARG A 379 1.93 5.82 -5.80
C ARG A 379 3.20 5.46 -5.03
N TRP A 380 3.10 4.78 -3.90
CA TRP A 380 4.26 4.34 -3.10
C TRP A 380 5.10 3.34 -3.89
N TYR A 381 4.46 2.33 -4.47
CA TYR A 381 5.11 1.34 -5.33
C TYR A 381 5.72 1.98 -6.58
N ASN A 382 5.05 2.98 -7.18
CA ASN A 382 5.62 3.74 -8.29
C ASN A 382 6.92 4.48 -7.92
N TYR A 383 7.01 5.00 -6.69
CA TYR A 383 8.26 5.58 -6.21
C TYR A 383 9.33 4.52 -5.96
N CYS A 384 8.98 3.36 -5.41
CA CYS A 384 9.90 2.23 -5.27
C CYS A 384 10.46 1.78 -6.63
N ASP A 385 9.60 1.69 -7.65
CA ASP A 385 10.00 1.37 -9.03
C ASP A 385 10.99 2.38 -9.59
N LYS A 386 10.69 3.68 -9.45
CA LYS A 386 11.52 4.77 -9.98
C LYS A 386 12.84 4.94 -9.24
N LEU A 387 12.86 4.67 -7.93
CA LEU A 387 14.05 4.84 -7.08
C LEU A 387 14.92 3.59 -7.00
N GLY A 388 14.44 2.45 -7.52
CA GLY A 388 15.17 1.19 -7.46
C GLY A 388 15.21 0.61 -6.05
N MET A 389 14.04 0.41 -5.46
CA MET A 389 13.86 -0.31 -4.20
C MET A 389 13.16 -1.64 -4.48
N LEU A 390 13.72 -2.74 -4.00
CA LEU A 390 13.04 -4.03 -3.94
C LEU A 390 11.98 -3.95 -2.84
N VAL A 391 10.85 -4.61 -3.05
CA VAL A 391 9.74 -4.66 -2.12
C VAL A 391 9.36 -6.11 -1.84
N TRP A 392 9.26 -6.44 -0.56
CA TRP A 392 8.54 -7.60 -0.09
C TRP A 392 7.20 -7.10 0.44
N GLN A 393 6.11 -7.61 -0.12
CA GLN A 393 4.77 -7.17 0.20
C GLN A 393 4.09 -8.21 1.08
N ASP A 394 3.80 -7.83 2.33
CA ASP A 394 3.05 -8.66 3.24
C ASP A 394 1.54 -8.55 2.98
N MET A 395 0.82 -9.64 3.21
CA MET A 395 -0.62 -9.57 3.43
C MET A 395 -0.88 -8.82 4.75
N PRO A 396 -1.89 -7.92 4.84
CA PRO A 396 -2.33 -7.31 6.10
C PRO A 396 -2.95 -8.30 7.10
N THR A 397 -2.18 -9.31 7.52
CA THR A 397 -2.63 -10.30 8.49
C THR A 397 -2.66 -9.70 9.89
N GLY A 398 -3.68 -10.07 10.67
CA GLY A 398 -3.91 -9.43 11.95
C GLY A 398 -4.93 -10.18 12.81
N ASP A 399 -4.41 -11.03 13.68
CA ASP A 399 -5.05 -11.71 14.81
C ASP A 399 -3.99 -12.67 15.35
N LEU A 400 -3.88 -12.82 16.68
CA LEU A 400 -2.90 -13.77 17.22
C LEU A 400 -3.27 -15.18 16.73
N GLY A 401 -2.28 -15.88 16.18
CA GLY A 401 -2.36 -17.33 15.94
C GLY A 401 -2.47 -18.10 17.25
N ASN A 402 -2.62 -19.42 17.19
CA ASN A 402 -2.77 -20.24 18.39
C ASN A 402 -1.49 -20.20 19.25
N GLU A 403 -0.37 -20.64 18.67
CA GLU A 403 0.95 -20.64 19.30
C GLU A 403 1.99 -20.28 18.23
N TRP A 404 3.01 -19.51 18.61
CA TRP A 404 4.12 -19.15 17.73
C TRP A 404 5.38 -19.93 18.11
N GLU A 405 5.95 -20.65 17.15
CA GLU A 405 7.25 -21.32 17.26
C GLU A 405 8.23 -20.64 16.30
N ASN A 406 9.19 -19.93 16.89
CA ASN A 406 10.15 -19.09 16.17
C ASN A 406 11.45 -19.83 15.80
N ARG A 407 11.58 -21.14 16.09
CA ARG A 407 12.75 -21.94 15.74
C ARG A 407 12.54 -22.75 14.46
N PRO A 408 13.27 -22.46 13.38
CA PRO A 408 13.26 -23.27 12.17
C PRO A 408 13.55 -24.76 12.45
N GLY A 409 12.77 -25.65 11.85
CA GLY A 409 12.95 -27.11 11.98
C GLY A 409 12.26 -27.75 13.18
N VAL A 410 11.65 -26.98 14.07
CA VAL A 410 10.78 -27.50 15.14
C VAL A 410 9.35 -27.60 14.61
N TYR A 411 8.88 -28.81 14.35
CA TYR A 411 7.54 -29.09 13.82
C TYR A 411 6.60 -29.66 14.88
N GLY A 412 5.30 -29.41 14.72
CA GLY A 412 4.24 -30.02 15.55
C GLY A 412 3.99 -29.40 16.92
N ARG A 413 4.75 -28.36 17.30
CA ARG A 413 4.46 -27.57 18.51
C ARG A 413 3.46 -26.46 18.26
N ALA A 414 3.65 -25.74 17.17
CA ALA A 414 2.75 -24.69 16.76
C ALA A 414 1.73 -25.20 15.74
N THR A 415 0.53 -24.62 15.75
CA THR A 415 -0.57 -25.03 14.88
C THR A 415 -1.10 -23.84 14.09
N ASP A 416 -1.50 -24.13 12.85
CA ASP A 416 -2.34 -23.24 12.07
C ASP A 416 -3.66 -22.99 12.81
N LYS A 417 -4.18 -21.78 12.69
CA LYS A 417 -5.47 -21.39 13.26
C LYS A 417 -6.61 -22.08 12.52
N ASP A 418 -7.59 -22.56 13.28
CA ASP A 418 -8.87 -23.00 12.71
C ASP A 418 -9.75 -21.76 12.48
N ARG A 419 -9.83 -21.32 11.23
CA ARG A 419 -10.58 -20.12 10.83
C ARG A 419 -12.01 -20.50 10.44
N THR A 420 -12.95 -19.60 10.72
CA THR A 420 -14.30 -19.74 10.17
C THR A 420 -14.27 -19.67 8.64
N PRO A 421 -15.18 -20.35 7.93
CA PRO A 421 -15.26 -20.26 6.46
C PRO A 421 -15.41 -18.82 5.94
N GLU A 422 -16.07 -17.95 6.72
CA GLU A 422 -16.20 -16.52 6.41
C GLU A 422 -14.83 -15.82 6.44
N SER A 423 -14.07 -15.99 7.53
CA SER A 423 -12.74 -15.37 7.67
C SER A 423 -11.75 -15.88 6.62
N GLU A 424 -11.77 -17.18 6.31
CA GLU A 424 -10.93 -17.74 5.23
C GLU A 424 -11.29 -17.16 3.87
N LYS A 425 -12.59 -16.99 3.58
CA LYS A 425 -13.07 -16.42 2.33
C LYS A 425 -12.61 -14.97 2.18
N ILE A 426 -12.77 -14.16 3.24
CA ILE A 426 -12.33 -12.76 3.24
C ILE A 426 -10.83 -12.67 2.96
N TYR A 427 -10.01 -13.43 3.70
CA TYR A 427 -8.56 -13.44 3.49
C TYR A 427 -8.20 -13.75 2.03
N ARG A 428 -8.80 -14.79 1.45
CA ARG A 428 -8.49 -15.21 0.07
C ARG A 428 -8.95 -14.19 -0.97
N THR A 429 -10.09 -13.56 -0.73
CA THR A 429 -10.58 -12.48 -1.60
C THR A 429 -9.60 -11.31 -1.57
N GLU A 430 -9.34 -10.75 -0.39
CA GLU A 430 -8.46 -9.58 -0.25
C GLU A 430 -7.02 -9.88 -0.70
N TRP A 431 -6.46 -11.04 -0.35
CA TRP A 431 -5.10 -11.39 -0.78
C TRP A 431 -4.99 -11.56 -2.30
N ASN A 432 -6.03 -12.12 -2.94
CA ASN A 432 -6.09 -12.20 -4.40
C ASN A 432 -6.18 -10.80 -5.04
N GLU A 433 -7.02 -9.93 -4.50
CA GLU A 433 -7.21 -8.57 -5.01
C GLU A 433 -5.94 -7.72 -4.85
N ILE A 434 -5.25 -7.82 -3.71
CA ILE A 434 -3.94 -7.19 -3.49
C ILE A 434 -2.91 -7.68 -4.53
N MET A 435 -2.79 -8.99 -4.74
CA MET A 435 -1.87 -9.53 -5.75
C MET A 435 -2.23 -9.07 -7.16
N GLN A 436 -3.51 -8.95 -7.49
CA GLN A 436 -3.98 -8.50 -8.80
C GLN A 436 -3.69 -7.01 -9.02
N ASP A 437 -4.02 -6.15 -8.06
CA ASP A 437 -3.77 -4.70 -8.16
C ASP A 437 -2.28 -4.39 -8.24
N LEU A 438 -1.48 -5.10 -7.43
CA LEU A 438 -0.06 -4.85 -7.31
C LEU A 438 0.80 -5.62 -8.33
N HIS A 439 0.20 -6.47 -9.18
CA HIS A 439 0.89 -7.35 -10.12
C HIS A 439 1.85 -6.59 -11.05
N ASN A 440 1.48 -5.38 -11.46
CA ASN A 440 2.22 -4.64 -12.49
C ASN A 440 3.45 -3.92 -11.94
N PHE A 441 3.65 -3.81 -10.62
CA PHE A 441 4.78 -3.08 -10.02
C PHE A 441 6.06 -3.93 -10.00
N PRO A 442 7.10 -3.56 -10.77
CA PRO A 442 8.35 -4.32 -10.84
C PRO A 442 9.11 -4.46 -9.52
N CYS A 443 9.00 -3.47 -8.63
CA CYS A 443 9.68 -3.43 -7.33
C CYS A 443 9.33 -4.62 -6.45
N ILE A 444 8.10 -5.14 -6.55
CA ILE A 444 7.66 -6.27 -5.75
C ILE A 444 8.30 -7.54 -6.30
N VAL A 445 9.08 -8.20 -5.46
CA VAL A 445 9.84 -9.42 -5.80
C VAL A 445 9.45 -10.62 -4.93
N VAL A 446 8.83 -10.38 -3.77
CA VAL A 446 8.38 -11.42 -2.84
C VAL A 446 7.00 -11.08 -2.29
N TRP A 447 6.11 -12.08 -2.27
CA TRP A 447 4.84 -12.06 -1.55
C TRP A 447 4.99 -12.74 -0.18
N VAL A 448 4.44 -12.15 0.88
CA VAL A 448 4.53 -12.68 2.25
C VAL A 448 3.11 -12.88 2.81
N PRO A 449 2.49 -14.07 2.63
CA PRO A 449 1.13 -14.33 3.09
C PRO A 449 0.94 -14.29 4.62
N PHE A 450 1.99 -14.57 5.41
CA PHE A 450 1.90 -14.64 6.88
C PHE A 450 3.16 -14.10 7.58
N ASN A 451 2.99 -13.66 8.82
CA ASN A 451 4.04 -13.18 9.70
C ASN A 451 3.83 -13.69 11.13
N GLU A 452 4.83 -14.32 11.75
CA GLU A 452 4.87 -14.72 13.18
C GLU A 452 3.60 -15.45 13.67
N ALA A 453 3.08 -16.38 12.87
CA ALA A 453 1.80 -17.06 13.10
C ALA A 453 0.55 -16.17 13.12
N TRP A 454 0.67 -14.85 12.88
CA TRP A 454 -0.45 -13.91 12.89
C TRP A 454 -1.42 -14.26 11.79
N GLY A 455 -2.58 -14.72 12.24
CA GLY A 455 -3.64 -15.15 11.36
C GLY A 455 -3.30 -16.33 10.46
N GLN A 456 -2.22 -17.07 10.75
CA GLN A 456 -1.73 -18.16 9.90
C GLN A 456 -2.71 -19.34 9.91
N PHE A 457 -3.10 -19.81 8.73
CA PHE A 457 -4.04 -20.92 8.53
C PHE A 457 -3.77 -21.62 7.20
N LYS A 458 -4.02 -22.94 7.15
CA LYS A 458 -3.84 -23.77 5.94
C LYS A 458 -2.57 -23.40 5.16
N THR A 459 -1.46 -23.24 5.88
CA THR A 459 -0.26 -22.55 5.40
C THR A 459 0.24 -23.10 4.07
N LYS A 460 0.33 -24.43 3.96
CA LYS A 460 0.75 -25.10 2.72
C LYS A 460 -0.14 -24.72 1.54
N GLU A 461 -1.45 -24.77 1.73
CA GLU A 461 -2.44 -24.46 0.69
C GLU A 461 -2.36 -23.00 0.26
N ILE A 462 -2.27 -22.05 1.21
CA ILE A 462 -2.19 -20.62 0.92
C ILE A 462 -0.89 -20.28 0.19
N VAL A 463 0.22 -20.90 0.56
CA VAL A 463 1.53 -20.66 -0.09
C VAL A 463 1.54 -21.22 -1.51
N GLU A 464 1.10 -22.46 -1.71
CA GLU A 464 0.95 -23.04 -3.05
C GLU A 464 0.00 -22.22 -3.92
N TRP A 465 -1.12 -21.77 -3.35
CA TRP A 465 -2.08 -20.91 -4.03
C TRP A 465 -1.49 -19.54 -4.40
N THR A 466 -0.73 -18.91 -3.49
CA THR A 466 -0.03 -17.63 -3.76
C THR A 466 0.96 -17.79 -4.91
N MET A 467 1.76 -18.87 -4.90
CA MET A 467 2.71 -19.18 -5.99
C MET A 467 2.01 -19.42 -7.34
N GLN A 468 0.83 -20.05 -7.33
CA GLN A 468 0.04 -20.27 -8.55
C GLN A 468 -0.60 -18.98 -9.07
N LYS A 469 -1.04 -18.09 -8.18
CA LYS A 469 -1.68 -16.81 -8.53
C LYS A 469 -0.70 -15.85 -9.20
N ASP A 470 0.53 -15.82 -8.73
CA ASP A 470 1.59 -15.03 -9.35
C ASP A 470 2.94 -15.78 -9.36
N PRO A 471 3.20 -16.58 -10.42
CA PRO A 471 4.46 -17.30 -10.56
C PRO A 471 5.64 -16.40 -10.95
N SER A 472 5.42 -15.09 -11.17
CA SER A 472 6.47 -14.14 -11.55
C SER A 472 7.27 -13.61 -10.35
N ARG A 473 6.88 -14.01 -9.14
CA ARG A 473 7.47 -13.60 -7.85
C ARG A 473 7.74 -14.81 -6.97
N LEU A 474 8.65 -14.66 -6.01
CA LEU A 474 8.86 -15.68 -4.97
C LEU A 474 7.86 -15.48 -3.82
N VAL A 475 7.70 -16.50 -2.98
CA VAL A 475 6.81 -16.45 -1.80
C VAL A 475 7.61 -16.74 -0.55
N ASN A 476 7.49 -15.87 0.46
CA ASN A 476 7.97 -16.12 1.81
C ASN A 476 6.86 -16.77 2.63
N THR A 477 6.99 -18.08 2.90
CA THR A 477 5.94 -18.95 3.44
C THR A 477 5.21 -18.37 4.66
N ALA A 478 5.96 -18.13 5.74
CA ALA A 478 5.47 -17.51 6.96
C ALA A 478 6.70 -16.86 7.61
N SER A 479 6.79 -15.54 7.53
CA SER A 479 7.95 -14.79 8.00
C SER A 479 8.11 -15.00 9.50
N GLY A 480 9.26 -15.52 9.94
CA GLY A 480 9.52 -15.78 11.37
C GLY A 480 8.77 -16.98 11.95
N GLY A 481 8.08 -17.78 11.13
CA GLY A 481 7.28 -18.92 11.56
C GLY A 481 5.77 -18.64 11.58
N ASN A 482 4.92 -19.64 11.82
CA ASN A 482 5.23 -21.05 12.07
C ASN A 482 5.73 -21.77 10.80
N PHE A 483 6.68 -22.69 10.98
CA PHE A 483 7.36 -23.33 9.87
C PHE A 483 6.57 -24.51 9.29
N VAL A 484 6.35 -24.46 7.97
CA VAL A 484 5.82 -25.59 7.18
C VAL A 484 6.76 -25.85 6.01
N ASP A 485 6.98 -27.12 5.65
CA ASP A 485 7.86 -27.52 4.54
C ASP A 485 7.22 -27.29 3.17
N VAL A 486 7.10 -26.01 2.80
CA VAL A 486 6.53 -25.52 1.53
C VAL A 486 7.19 -24.21 1.13
N GLY A 487 7.17 -23.91 -0.16
CA GLY A 487 7.64 -22.64 -0.72
C GLY A 487 9.17 -22.53 -0.84
N PRO A 488 9.65 -21.49 -1.53
CA PRO A 488 11.08 -21.33 -1.84
C PRO A 488 11.92 -20.74 -0.70
N ILE A 489 11.30 -20.06 0.27
CA ILE A 489 12.00 -19.29 1.31
C ILE A 489 11.75 -19.90 2.70
N ILE A 490 12.80 -19.94 3.52
CA ILE A 490 12.71 -20.13 4.96
C ILE A 490 13.25 -18.88 5.66
N ASP A 491 12.46 -18.37 6.61
CA ASP A 491 12.67 -17.05 7.19
C ASP A 491 12.72 -17.11 8.72
N LEU A 492 13.84 -16.71 9.30
CA LEU A 492 14.04 -16.58 10.74
C LEU A 492 13.84 -15.14 11.20
N HIS A 493 13.12 -14.95 12.31
CA HIS A 493 13.17 -13.73 13.10
C HIS A 493 14.05 -13.95 14.32
N ASN A 494 15.04 -13.09 14.55
CA ASN A 494 15.90 -13.19 15.72
C ASN A 494 16.35 -11.81 16.20
N TYR A 495 16.10 -11.52 17.48
CA TYR A 495 16.33 -10.19 18.05
C TYR A 495 17.30 -10.22 19.23
N PRO A 496 18.23 -9.26 19.36
CA PRO A 496 18.62 -8.29 18.33
C PRO A 496 19.62 -8.85 17.30
N GLU A 497 20.26 -10.00 17.60
CA GLU A 497 21.41 -10.52 16.85
C GLU A 497 21.04 -11.02 15.44
N PRO A 498 21.87 -10.79 14.42
CA PRO A 498 21.69 -11.44 13.15
C PRO A 498 22.05 -12.93 13.26
N LEU A 499 21.08 -13.79 12.95
CA LEU A 499 21.26 -15.23 12.79
C LEU A 499 20.73 -15.66 11.42
N MET A 500 20.83 -16.95 11.12
CA MET A 500 20.24 -17.51 9.90
C MET A 500 19.69 -18.91 10.18
N PRO A 501 18.70 -19.37 9.39
CA PRO A 501 18.34 -20.79 9.37
C PRO A 501 19.56 -21.66 9.01
N ASP A 502 19.63 -22.86 9.56
CA ASP A 502 20.75 -23.79 9.36
C ASP A 502 20.95 -24.16 7.87
N PRO A 503 22.10 -23.80 7.24
CA PRO A 503 22.36 -24.13 5.85
C PRO A 503 22.41 -25.63 5.55
N GLU A 504 22.81 -26.48 6.49
CA GLU A 504 22.88 -27.93 6.28
C GLU A 504 21.49 -28.55 6.18
N LEU A 505 20.56 -28.05 7.00
CA LEU A 505 19.18 -28.56 7.03
C LEU A 505 18.33 -28.01 5.87
N PHE A 506 18.51 -26.74 5.53
CA PHE A 506 17.58 -26.04 4.63
C PHE A 506 18.22 -25.55 3.34
N GLY A 507 19.52 -25.29 3.34
CA GLY A 507 20.20 -24.55 2.28
C GLY A 507 20.13 -25.20 0.90
N THR A 508 20.06 -26.53 0.81
CA THR A 508 19.91 -27.22 -0.48
C THR A 508 18.50 -27.15 -1.07
N LYS A 509 17.50 -26.81 -0.25
CA LYS A 509 16.07 -26.85 -0.60
C LYS A 509 15.43 -25.47 -0.67
N ARG A 510 15.86 -24.53 0.18
CA ARG A 510 15.22 -23.23 0.37
C ARG A 510 16.24 -22.11 0.50
N ILE A 511 15.82 -20.92 0.06
CA ILE A 511 16.52 -19.66 0.27
C ILE A 511 16.48 -19.32 1.76
N LEU A 512 17.64 -19.01 2.32
CA LEU A 512 17.79 -18.69 3.74
C LEU A 512 17.66 -17.18 3.96
N VAL A 513 16.77 -16.77 4.86
CA VAL A 513 16.42 -15.37 5.11
C VAL A 513 16.39 -15.08 6.61
N LEU A 514 16.83 -13.87 6.97
CA LEU A 514 16.66 -13.25 8.27
C LEU A 514 15.60 -12.15 8.15
N GLY A 515 14.32 -12.49 8.26
CA GLY A 515 13.22 -11.60 7.89
C GLY A 515 12.88 -10.54 8.91
N GLU A 516 13.43 -10.64 10.13
CA GLU A 516 13.48 -9.57 11.13
C GLU A 516 14.66 -9.75 12.10
N PHE A 517 15.38 -8.66 12.39
CA PHE A 517 16.38 -8.58 13.46
C PHE A 517 16.60 -7.13 13.90
N GLY A 518 17.46 -6.92 14.91
CA GLY A 518 17.81 -5.60 15.39
C GLY A 518 16.80 -5.06 16.41
N GLY A 519 16.01 -4.06 16.04
CA GLY A 519 15.02 -3.48 16.96
C GLY A 519 15.65 -2.60 18.05
N LEU A 520 16.69 -1.83 17.71
CA LEU A 520 17.44 -1.03 18.66
C LEU A 520 16.70 0.28 18.98
N GLY A 521 16.16 0.38 20.19
CA GLY A 521 15.33 1.49 20.66
C GLY A 521 16.13 2.67 21.20
N LEU A 522 15.83 3.89 20.73
CA LEU A 522 16.34 5.14 21.30
C LEU A 522 15.17 6.13 21.40
N PRO A 523 14.69 6.45 22.61
CA PRO A 523 13.70 7.50 22.77
C PRO A 523 14.36 8.85 22.53
N VAL A 524 13.77 9.68 21.67
CA VAL A 524 14.24 11.04 21.41
C VAL A 524 13.25 12.01 22.06
N GLU A 525 13.73 12.79 23.03
CA GLU A 525 12.90 13.75 23.77
C GLU A 525 12.18 14.72 22.83
N GLY A 526 10.89 14.95 23.06
CA GLY A 526 10.04 15.80 22.21
C GLY A 526 9.53 15.15 20.92
N HIS A 527 9.97 13.93 20.60
CA HIS A 527 9.64 13.23 19.35
C HIS A 527 8.98 11.85 19.56
N THR A 528 8.55 11.51 20.77
CA THR A 528 7.85 10.26 21.07
C THR A 528 6.33 10.43 21.09
N TRP A 529 5.59 9.42 20.63
CA TRP A 529 4.12 9.41 20.63
C TRP A 529 3.52 9.39 22.05
N GLN A 530 4.23 8.73 22.96
CA GLN A 530 3.89 8.60 24.37
C GLN A 530 5.10 8.92 25.25
N THR A 531 4.81 9.41 26.46
CA THR A 531 5.84 9.88 27.39
C THR A 531 6.47 8.75 28.23
N LYS A 532 5.82 7.59 28.30
CA LYS A 532 6.24 6.42 29.09
C LYS A 532 5.92 5.13 28.32
N ASN A 533 6.49 4.02 28.77
CA ASN A 533 6.28 2.68 28.19
C ASN A 533 6.66 2.59 26.70
N ASN A 534 7.61 3.41 26.25
CA ASN A 534 8.23 3.25 24.94
C ASN A 534 9.01 1.94 24.90
N TRP A 535 9.00 1.27 23.75
CA TRP A 535 9.49 -0.08 23.62
C TRP A 535 10.46 -0.25 22.44
N GLY A 536 11.45 -1.13 22.65
CA GLY A 536 12.38 -1.64 21.65
C GLY A 536 13.08 -2.87 22.22
N TYR A 537 13.66 -3.71 21.35
CA TYR A 537 14.27 -4.98 21.75
C TYR A 537 15.57 -4.79 22.55
N GLN A 538 16.28 -3.69 22.32
CA GLN A 538 17.41 -3.24 23.13
C GLN A 538 17.40 -1.71 23.21
N SER A 539 17.51 -1.13 24.41
CA SER A 539 17.36 0.32 24.60
C SER A 539 18.70 1.06 24.77
N PHE A 540 18.78 2.27 24.20
CA PHE A 540 19.96 3.15 24.23
C PHE A 540 19.62 4.53 24.79
N LYS A 541 20.64 5.24 25.26
CA LYS A 541 20.52 6.59 25.83
C LYS A 541 21.02 7.71 24.91
N ASN A 542 21.78 7.37 23.87
CA ASN A 542 22.34 8.34 22.93
C ASN A 542 22.61 7.70 21.56
N ASN A 543 22.80 8.56 20.57
CA ASN A 543 23.00 8.20 19.17
C ASN A 543 24.31 7.43 18.92
N ASP A 544 25.38 7.73 19.66
CA ASP A 544 26.68 7.07 19.48
C ASP A 544 26.66 5.60 19.93
N ALA A 545 26.02 5.31 21.07
CA ALA A 545 25.83 3.95 21.55
C ALA A 545 24.91 3.14 20.61
N LEU A 546 23.86 3.79 20.08
CA LEU A 546 22.98 3.19 19.06
C LEU A 546 23.77 2.85 17.78
N LEU A 547 24.56 3.79 17.25
CA LEU A 547 25.38 3.58 16.06
C LEU A 547 26.46 2.51 16.26
N THR A 548 27.09 2.50 17.44
CA THR A 548 28.08 1.48 17.80
C THR A 548 27.45 0.09 17.75
N ARG A 549 26.29 -0.08 18.40
CA ARG A 549 25.59 -1.36 18.38
C ARG A 549 25.11 -1.74 16.98
N TYR A 550 24.54 -0.81 16.23
CA TYR A 550 24.13 -1.05 14.85
C TYR A 550 25.30 -1.54 14.01
N THR A 551 26.46 -0.89 14.14
CA THR A 551 27.70 -1.26 13.44
C THR A 551 28.12 -2.70 13.75
N GLU A 552 28.06 -3.12 15.02
CA GLU A 552 28.35 -4.51 15.43
C GLU A 552 27.42 -5.50 14.72
N LEU A 553 26.10 -5.25 14.72
CA LEU A 553 25.13 -6.13 14.07
C LEU A 553 25.42 -6.24 12.56
N ILE A 554 25.65 -5.12 11.87
CA ILE A 554 25.91 -5.13 10.42
C ILE A 554 27.22 -5.84 10.09
N ASN A 555 28.25 -5.73 10.93
CA ASN A 555 29.53 -6.40 10.73
C ASN A 555 29.46 -7.93 10.89
N ASN A 556 28.41 -8.47 11.51
CA ASN A 556 28.21 -9.92 11.66
C ASN A 556 27.52 -10.56 10.45
N ILE A 557 26.84 -9.78 9.60
CA ILE A 557 26.07 -10.29 8.45
C ILE A 557 26.94 -10.90 7.34
N PRO A 558 28.11 -10.36 6.94
CA PRO A 558 28.92 -10.90 5.85
C PRO A 558 29.24 -12.40 5.99
N ALA A 559 29.58 -12.85 7.21
CA ALA A 559 29.86 -14.27 7.47
C ALA A 559 28.62 -15.17 7.28
N LEU A 560 27.42 -14.63 7.44
CA LEU A 560 26.17 -15.35 7.16
C LEU A 560 25.89 -15.40 5.65
N ILE A 561 26.20 -14.34 4.90
CA ILE A 561 26.09 -14.31 3.44
C ILE A 561 26.97 -15.38 2.80
N GLU A 562 28.22 -15.49 3.25
CA GLU A 562 29.17 -16.53 2.80
C GLU A 562 28.63 -17.94 3.01
N LYS A 563 27.88 -18.15 4.11
CA LYS A 563 27.27 -19.43 4.47
C LYS A 563 25.94 -19.73 3.77
N GLY A 564 25.27 -18.74 3.17
CA GLY A 564 24.00 -18.99 2.49
C GLY A 564 22.94 -17.90 2.56
N LEU A 565 23.08 -16.94 3.47
CA LEU A 565 22.04 -15.95 3.73
C LEU A 565 21.81 -15.07 2.48
N SER A 566 20.56 -14.98 2.04
CA SER A 566 20.18 -14.25 0.82
C SER A 566 19.51 -12.91 1.06
N ALA A 567 18.92 -12.71 2.23
CA ALA A 567 18.32 -11.44 2.62
C ALA A 567 18.33 -11.23 4.13
N ALA A 568 18.33 -9.97 4.55
CA ALA A 568 18.10 -9.59 5.93
C ALA A 568 17.21 -8.33 6.02
N VAL A 569 16.33 -8.27 7.01
CA VAL A 569 15.41 -7.14 7.22
C VAL A 569 15.56 -6.60 8.63
N TYR A 570 15.94 -5.34 8.76
CA TYR A 570 16.14 -4.67 10.05
C TYR A 570 14.86 -4.00 10.53
N THR A 571 14.48 -4.20 11.79
CA THR A 571 13.32 -3.51 12.39
C THR A 571 13.80 -2.19 13.03
N GLN A 572 13.45 -0.99 12.53
CA GLN A 572 12.54 -0.64 11.41
C GLN A 572 12.82 0.78 10.81
N THR A 573 12.09 1.22 9.78
CA THR A 573 12.29 2.53 9.10
C THR A 573 12.05 3.72 10.03
N THR A 574 10.88 3.78 10.66
CA THR A 574 10.46 4.86 11.54
C THR A 574 9.98 4.31 12.86
N ASP A 575 10.08 5.09 13.94
CA ASP A 575 9.32 4.83 15.15
C ASP A 575 7.82 4.82 14.80
N VAL A 576 7.04 4.03 15.53
CA VAL A 576 5.59 3.96 15.36
C VAL A 576 4.93 3.81 16.72
N GLU A 577 4.18 4.83 17.09
CA GLU A 577 3.49 4.89 18.38
C GLU A 577 4.39 4.51 19.58
N GLY A 578 4.18 3.34 20.18
CA GLY A 578 4.97 2.84 21.31
C GLY A 578 6.36 2.33 20.93
N GLU A 579 6.61 2.03 19.66
CA GLU A 579 7.88 1.48 19.17
C GLU A 579 8.87 2.59 18.81
N ILE A 580 10.04 2.56 19.45
CA ILE A 580 11.09 3.60 19.34
C ILE A 580 12.39 3.09 18.70
N ASN A 581 12.29 2.00 17.95
CA ASN A 581 13.38 1.26 17.29
C ASN A 581 13.56 1.63 15.79
N GLY A 582 12.98 2.74 15.35
CA GLY A 582 13.15 3.24 13.99
C GLY A 582 14.45 4.00 13.76
N PHE A 583 14.92 4.03 12.52
CA PHE A 583 16.01 4.93 12.09
C PHE A 583 15.62 6.40 12.19
N ILE A 584 14.33 6.69 12.06
CA ILE A 584 13.74 8.03 12.02
C ILE A 584 12.65 8.10 13.10
N THR A 585 12.51 9.25 13.78
CA THR A 585 11.40 9.45 14.72
C THR A 585 10.03 9.40 14.03
N TYR A 586 8.96 9.15 14.78
CA TYR A 586 7.63 8.91 14.20
C TYR A 586 7.11 10.14 13.43
N ASP A 587 7.47 11.34 13.90
CA ASP A 587 7.19 12.62 13.24
C ASP A 587 8.14 12.96 12.08
N ARG A 588 9.10 12.08 11.73
CA ARG A 588 10.09 12.28 10.67
C ARG A 588 11.00 13.50 10.85
N LYS A 589 11.10 14.08 12.05
CA LYS A 589 11.94 15.27 12.31
C LYS A 589 13.39 14.95 12.64
N VAL A 590 13.67 13.78 13.22
CA VAL A 590 15.02 13.39 13.64
C VAL A 590 15.41 12.05 13.03
N ILE A 591 16.56 12.03 12.37
CA ILE A 591 17.24 10.79 11.96
C ILE A 591 18.23 10.44 13.07
N LYS A 592 18.08 9.25 13.66
CA LYS A 592 18.78 8.86 14.90
C LYS A 592 20.24 8.48 14.68
N MET A 593 20.65 8.20 13.45
CA MET A 593 22.04 7.91 13.10
C MET A 593 22.42 8.67 11.82
N PRO A 594 23.68 9.15 11.68
CA PRO A 594 24.10 9.87 10.48
C PRO A 594 23.90 9.02 9.21
N VAL A 595 23.26 9.60 8.20
CA VAL A 595 22.89 8.91 6.95
C VAL A 595 24.11 8.40 6.19
N ASP A 596 25.21 9.15 6.20
CA ASP A 596 26.49 8.78 5.57
C ASP A 596 27.12 7.54 6.24
N LYS A 597 27.04 7.44 7.57
CA LYS A 597 27.51 6.28 8.32
C LYS A 597 26.66 5.05 8.03
N LEU A 598 25.33 5.18 8.05
CA LEU A 598 24.41 4.11 7.68
C LEU A 598 24.68 3.63 6.25
N ARG A 599 24.79 4.56 5.30
CA ARG A 599 25.10 4.27 3.90
C ARG A 599 26.39 3.47 3.78
N ALA A 600 27.48 3.96 4.37
CA ALA A 600 28.78 3.28 4.29
C ALA A 600 28.74 1.86 4.87
N LEU A 601 27.98 1.63 5.94
CA LEU A 601 27.82 0.29 6.53
C LEU A 601 27.01 -0.63 5.61
N ASN A 602 25.88 -0.14 5.09
CA ASN A 602 24.86 -0.93 4.40
C ASN A 602 25.23 -1.22 2.94
N THR A 603 25.90 -0.30 2.26
CA THR A 603 26.33 -0.52 0.87
C THR A 603 27.35 -1.64 0.75
N ARG A 604 28.10 -1.96 1.82
CA ARG A 604 28.96 -3.16 1.84
C ARG A 604 28.18 -4.46 1.68
N LEU A 605 26.91 -4.48 2.05
CA LEU A 605 26.03 -5.65 1.93
C LEU A 605 25.25 -5.63 0.61
N THR A 606 24.78 -4.44 0.19
CA THR A 606 23.88 -4.30 -0.98
C THR A 606 24.62 -4.10 -2.30
N HIS A 607 25.91 -3.76 -2.25
CA HIS A 607 26.81 -3.58 -3.37
C HIS A 607 28.13 -4.30 -3.06
N ALA A 608 28.13 -5.62 -3.12
CA ALA A 608 29.41 -6.33 -3.17
C ALA A 608 30.02 -6.06 -4.56
N GLU A 609 31.21 -5.43 -4.58
CA GLU A 609 32.04 -5.34 -5.77
C GLU A 609 32.27 -6.76 -6.30
N ASN A 610 31.92 -7.00 -7.56
CA ASN A 610 32.24 -8.25 -8.26
C ASN A 610 33.76 -8.46 -8.36
#